data_AF-A0A6J8D9L7-F1
#
_entry.id   AF-A0A6J8D9L7-F1
#
_cell.length_a   1.000
_cell.length_b   1.000
_cell.length_c   1.000
_cell.angle_alpha   90.00
_cell.angle_beta   90.00
_cell.angle_gamma   90.00
#
_symmetry.space_group_name_H-M   'P 1'
#
loop_
_entity.id
_entity.type
_entity.pdbx_description
1 polymer ?
#
loop_
_entity_poly.entity_id
_entity_poly.type
_entity_poly.pdbx_seq_one_letter_code
_entity_poly.pdbx_strand_id
1 'polypeptide(L)'
;MVKKNAKYHNLCRIKFYNTKLKRAQKRHMSPMPSGSSSEFSYSKTTFSGSLVSEDIDDSIPSPLLQLVKMIEHGPDIKSQLENVSTKSDLALAQLLMFNYHQNTQKVPVQHRHSADRETLFCVYLGLLLFAKTRKRQLINALFQHGLCISYDQVLEISTQLGEAVVERYLNEGVICPP
;
A
#
# COMPACT_ATOMS: atom_id res chain seq x y z
N MET A 1 26.77 20.46 -49.48
CA MET A 1 26.71 21.15 -48.17
C MET A 1 25.26 21.13 -47.66
N VAL A 2 24.91 20.21 -46.75
CA VAL A 2 23.54 20.10 -46.21
C VAL A 2 23.44 20.96 -44.95
N LYS A 3 22.61 22.01 -44.98
CA LYS A 3 22.34 22.89 -43.83
C LYS A 3 21.63 22.08 -42.73
N LYS A 4 22.34 21.79 -41.63
CA LYS A 4 21.79 21.11 -40.44
C LYS A 4 21.04 22.09 -39.55
N ASN A 5 19.72 22.17 -39.69
CA ASN A 5 18.85 22.81 -38.71
C ASN A 5 18.14 21.73 -37.88
N ALA A 6 18.81 21.21 -36.85
CA ALA A 6 18.16 20.35 -35.86
C ALA A 6 17.19 21.20 -35.01
N LYS A 7 15.92 20.77 -34.91
CA LYS A 7 14.88 21.44 -34.11
C LYS A 7 14.51 20.57 -32.89
N TYR A 8 14.45 21.18 -31.71
CA TYR A 8 14.01 20.53 -30.47
C TYR A 8 12.49 20.44 -30.38
N HIS A 9 12.00 19.45 -29.62
CA HIS A 9 10.58 19.09 -29.62
C HIS A 9 9.71 19.91 -28.65
N ASN A 10 8.64 20.53 -29.16
CA ASN A 10 7.70 21.38 -28.38
C ASN A 10 6.89 20.63 -27.29
N LEU A 11 6.77 19.30 -27.36
CA LEU A 11 5.97 18.49 -26.42
C LEU A 11 6.55 18.36 -25.00
N CYS A 12 7.81 18.73 -24.76
CA CYS A 12 8.38 18.65 -23.40
C CYS A 12 7.61 19.54 -22.39
N ARG A 13 6.96 20.62 -22.86
CA ARG A 13 6.15 21.51 -22.03
C ARG A 13 4.66 21.13 -21.97
N ILE A 14 4.11 20.57 -23.05
CA ILE A 14 2.67 20.35 -23.23
C ILE A 14 2.18 19.03 -22.58
N LYS A 15 3.00 17.98 -22.56
CA LYS A 15 2.61 16.67 -21.99
C LYS A 15 2.35 16.70 -20.48
N PHE A 16 3.02 17.57 -19.73
CA PHE A 16 2.83 17.72 -18.28
C PHE A 16 1.44 18.27 -17.91
N TYR A 17 0.91 19.20 -18.71
CA TYR A 17 -0.36 19.86 -18.43
C TYR A 17 -1.55 18.93 -18.75
N ASN A 18 -1.49 18.23 -19.88
CA ASN A 18 -2.57 17.34 -20.34
C ASN A 18 -2.77 16.10 -19.46
N THR A 19 -1.69 15.61 -18.83
CA THR A 19 -1.74 14.45 -17.92
C THR A 19 -2.39 14.77 -16.58
N LYS A 20 -2.31 16.04 -16.10
CA LYS A 20 -3.05 16.47 -14.90
C LYS A 20 -4.55 16.53 -15.13
N LEU A 21 -5.00 17.01 -16.29
CA LEU A 21 -6.42 17.16 -16.63
C LEU A 21 -7.13 15.80 -16.75
N LYS A 22 -6.52 14.81 -17.43
CA LYS A 22 -7.11 13.47 -17.60
C LYS A 22 -7.26 12.70 -16.28
N ARG A 23 -6.38 12.93 -15.30
CA ARG A 23 -6.44 12.29 -13.97
C ARG A 23 -7.55 12.86 -13.08
N ALA A 24 -8.01 14.08 -13.34
CA ALA A 24 -9.14 14.68 -12.62
C ALA A 24 -10.48 14.10 -13.09
N GLN A 25 -10.65 13.92 -14.40
CA GLN A 25 -11.89 13.40 -15.00
C GLN A 25 -12.18 11.94 -14.62
N LYS A 26 -11.16 11.09 -14.49
CA LYS A 26 -11.33 9.66 -14.18
C LYS A 26 -11.80 9.36 -12.75
N ARG A 27 -11.79 10.35 -11.84
CA ARG A 27 -12.26 10.18 -10.45
C ARG A 27 -13.79 10.21 -10.32
N HIS A 28 -14.53 10.51 -11.39
CA HIS A 28 -15.98 10.72 -11.37
C HIS A 28 -16.84 9.52 -11.83
N MET A 29 -16.28 8.34 -12.10
CA MET A 29 -17.07 7.18 -12.56
C MET A 29 -16.92 5.97 -11.62
N SER A 30 -18.06 5.44 -11.16
CA SER A 30 -18.19 4.30 -10.25
C SER A 30 -18.19 2.94 -10.99
N PRO A 31 -17.72 1.83 -10.38
CA PRO A 31 -17.75 0.51 -11.01
C PRO A 31 -18.85 -0.45 -10.49
N MET A 32 -19.22 -1.37 -11.39
CA MET A 32 -20.21 -2.46 -11.30
C MET A 32 -19.70 -3.73 -10.57
N PRO A 33 -20.57 -4.70 -10.20
CA PRO A 33 -20.30 -5.70 -9.16
C PRO A 33 -19.98 -7.12 -9.67
N SER A 34 -19.26 -7.89 -8.84
CA SER A 34 -19.27 -9.36 -8.63
C SER A 34 -17.90 -9.79 -8.07
N GLY A 35 -17.69 -10.86 -7.31
CA GLY A 35 -18.49 -11.96 -6.77
C GLY A 35 -17.76 -12.54 -5.53
N SER A 36 -18.40 -13.49 -4.85
CA SER A 36 -18.19 -13.93 -3.46
C SER A 36 -17.14 -15.03 -3.21
N SER A 37 -16.58 -15.07 -1.98
CA SER A 37 -16.55 -16.22 -1.03
C SER A 37 -15.58 -15.90 0.14
N SER A 38 -16.03 -15.85 1.41
CA SER A 38 -16.13 -16.92 2.47
C SER A 38 -15.12 -16.61 3.60
N GLU A 39 -15.51 -15.87 4.65
CA GLU A 39 -16.01 -16.33 5.98
C GLU A 39 -14.92 -16.77 6.97
N PHE A 40 -14.75 -15.99 8.05
CA PHE A 40 -14.22 -16.43 9.33
C PHE A 40 -15.16 -15.91 10.43
N SER A 41 -15.90 -16.83 11.05
CA SER A 41 -16.96 -16.55 12.02
C SER A 41 -16.40 -16.57 13.44
N TYR A 42 -16.51 -15.45 14.16
CA TYR A 42 -16.51 -15.47 15.62
C TYR A 42 -17.96 -15.34 16.10
N SER A 43 -18.35 -16.26 16.96
CA SER A 43 -19.69 -16.39 17.53
C SER A 43 -20.17 -15.07 18.15
N LYS A 44 -21.39 -14.70 17.76
CA LYS A 44 -22.14 -13.53 18.18
C LYS A 44 -22.29 -13.51 19.71
N THR A 45 -21.48 -12.72 20.41
CA THR A 45 -21.63 -12.52 21.86
C THR A 45 -22.79 -11.56 22.14
N THR A 46 -23.80 -12.01 22.87
CA THR A 46 -24.98 -11.22 23.27
C THR A 46 -24.64 -10.40 24.52
N PHE A 47 -24.02 -9.23 24.34
CA PHE A 47 -23.87 -8.27 25.44
C PHE A 47 -25.16 -7.43 25.55
N SER A 48 -25.86 -7.54 26.68
CA SER A 48 -27.17 -6.91 26.94
C SER A 48 -27.07 -5.48 27.50
N GLY A 49 -25.87 -4.89 27.53
CA GLY A 49 -25.67 -3.52 28.01
C GLY A 49 -25.65 -3.36 29.53
N SER A 50 -25.61 -4.46 30.30
CA SER A 50 -25.50 -4.44 31.76
C SER A 50 -24.06 -4.78 32.19
N LEU A 51 -23.43 -3.87 32.94
CA LEU A 51 -22.10 -4.05 33.55
C LEU A 51 -22.18 -4.70 34.94
N VAL A 52 -23.25 -5.45 35.21
CA VAL A 52 -23.47 -6.09 36.50
C VAL A 52 -23.54 -7.60 36.32
N SER A 53 -22.42 -8.27 36.57
CA SER A 53 -22.28 -9.43 37.46
C SER A 53 -21.01 -10.21 37.12
N GLU A 54 -20.66 -11.12 38.02
CA GLU A 54 -19.36 -11.73 38.27
C GLU A 54 -18.80 -12.62 37.14
N ASP A 55 -19.52 -12.73 36.01
CA ASP A 55 -19.21 -13.61 34.87
C ASP A 55 -18.50 -12.88 33.69
N ILE A 56 -17.88 -11.73 33.95
CA ILE A 56 -17.22 -10.92 32.92
C ILE A 56 -15.93 -11.59 32.40
N ASP A 57 -15.22 -12.30 33.26
CA ASP A 57 -13.87 -12.80 33.00
C ASP A 57 -13.80 -13.82 31.85
N ASP A 58 -14.85 -14.63 31.66
CA ASP A 58 -14.91 -15.66 30.60
C ASP A 58 -15.41 -15.13 29.24
N SER A 59 -15.93 -13.90 29.21
CA SER A 59 -16.60 -13.34 28.02
C SER A 59 -15.64 -12.67 27.03
N ILE A 60 -14.37 -12.46 27.41
CA ILE A 60 -13.42 -11.61 26.68
C ILE A 60 -12.21 -12.42 26.19
N PRO A 61 -11.79 -12.31 24.92
CA PRO A 61 -10.57 -12.93 24.46
C PRO A 61 -9.34 -12.45 25.26
N SER A 62 -8.57 -13.38 25.82
CA SER A 62 -7.33 -13.11 26.56
C SER A 62 -6.37 -12.13 25.84
N PRO A 63 -6.15 -12.21 24.51
CA PRO A 63 -5.29 -11.24 23.81
C PRO A 63 -5.80 -9.79 23.85
N LEU A 64 -7.13 -9.60 23.82
CA LEU A 64 -7.74 -8.27 23.87
C LEU A 64 -7.59 -7.67 25.26
N LEU A 65 -7.82 -8.47 26.31
CA LEU A 65 -7.62 -8.04 27.69
C LEU A 65 -6.15 -7.66 27.95
N GLN A 66 -5.23 -8.49 27.46
CA GLN A 66 -3.80 -8.23 27.58
C GLN A 66 -3.38 -6.93 26.86
N LEU A 67 -3.97 -6.65 25.70
CA LEU A 67 -3.73 -5.41 24.97
C LEU A 67 -4.20 -4.19 25.77
N VAL A 68 -5.41 -4.23 26.33
CA VAL A 68 -5.96 -3.13 27.13
C VAL A 68 -5.09 -2.87 28.36
N LYS A 69 -4.67 -3.93 29.06
CA LYS A 69 -3.74 -3.82 30.19
C LYS A 69 -2.44 -3.12 29.83
N MET A 70 -1.84 -3.50 28.70
CA MET A 70 -0.61 -2.88 28.22
C MET A 70 -0.79 -1.39 27.86
N ILE A 71 -2.01 -0.98 27.47
CA ILE A 71 -2.31 0.42 27.17
C ILE A 71 -2.53 1.22 28.46
N GLU A 72 -3.27 0.68 29.42
CA GLU A 72 -3.62 1.38 30.67
C GLU A 72 -2.43 1.42 31.65
N HIS A 73 -1.72 0.30 31.79
CA HIS A 73 -0.67 0.09 32.80
C HIS A 73 0.75 0.07 32.20
N GLY A 74 0.87 0.13 30.87
CA GLY A 74 2.14 0.10 30.15
C GLY A 74 2.64 -1.32 29.82
N PRO A 75 3.55 -1.46 28.84
CA PRO A 75 4.02 -2.75 28.36
C PRO A 75 5.18 -3.35 29.19
N ASP A 76 5.65 -2.70 30.25
CA ASP A 76 6.80 -3.16 31.04
C ASP A 76 6.46 -4.42 31.85
N ILE A 77 7.46 -5.28 32.06
CA ILE A 77 7.28 -6.56 32.76
C ILE A 77 6.92 -6.32 34.23
N LYS A 78 7.48 -5.27 34.86
CA LYS A 78 7.19 -4.95 36.26
C LYS A 78 5.77 -4.42 36.42
N SER A 79 5.36 -3.52 35.52
CA SER A 79 4.01 -2.94 35.55
C SER A 79 2.92 -3.98 35.28
N GLN A 80 3.21 -5.04 34.53
CA GLN A 80 2.24 -6.12 34.30
C GLN A 80 2.16 -7.16 35.42
N LEU A 81 3.23 -7.33 36.19
CA LEU A 81 3.26 -8.24 37.33
C LEU A 81 2.57 -7.63 38.56
N GLU A 82 2.68 -6.30 38.71
CA GLU A 82 2.12 -5.55 39.84
C GLU A 82 0.63 -5.23 39.65
N ASN A 83 0.15 -5.12 38.40
CA ASN A 83 -1.23 -4.74 38.10
C ASN A 83 -2.09 -5.95 37.72
N VAL A 84 -2.95 -6.38 38.66
CA VAL A 84 -4.04 -7.34 38.40
C VAL A 84 -5.11 -6.69 37.55
N SER A 85 -5.83 -7.46 36.71
CA SER A 85 -6.94 -6.93 35.89
C SER A 85 -7.88 -6.09 36.74
N THR A 86 -7.96 -4.80 36.44
CA THR A 86 -8.90 -3.91 37.11
C THR A 86 -10.27 -4.05 36.46
N LYS A 87 -11.32 -3.61 37.17
CA LYS A 87 -12.66 -3.51 36.58
C LYS A 87 -12.69 -2.55 35.38
N SER A 88 -11.77 -1.58 35.31
CA SER A 88 -11.62 -0.70 34.15
C SER A 88 -11.07 -1.44 32.94
N ASP A 89 -10.05 -2.28 33.09
CA ASP A 89 -9.49 -3.10 32.00
C ASP A 89 -10.58 -3.96 31.34
N LEU A 90 -11.40 -4.62 32.17
CA LEU A 90 -12.48 -5.49 31.72
C LEU A 90 -13.58 -4.68 31.02
N ALA A 91 -14.02 -3.57 31.61
CA ALA A 91 -15.04 -2.71 31.01
C ALA A 91 -14.58 -2.12 29.67
N LEU A 92 -13.30 -1.72 29.56
CA LEU A 92 -12.71 -1.22 28.32
C LEU A 92 -12.61 -2.30 27.26
N ALA A 93 -12.16 -3.51 27.61
CA ALA A 93 -12.09 -4.62 26.68
C ALA A 93 -13.48 -5.04 26.18
N GLN A 94 -14.49 -5.09 27.06
CA GLN A 94 -15.88 -5.33 26.67
C GLN A 94 -16.43 -4.22 25.78
N LEU A 95 -16.16 -2.95 26.12
CA LEU A 95 -16.61 -1.81 25.32
C LEU A 95 -15.97 -1.81 23.93
N LEU A 96 -14.69 -2.17 23.83
CA LEU A 96 -14.00 -2.35 22.55
C LEU A 96 -14.60 -3.49 21.75
N MET A 97 -14.89 -4.63 22.37
CA MET A 97 -15.52 -5.77 21.71
C MET A 97 -16.96 -5.45 21.26
N PHE A 98 -17.71 -4.69 22.05
CA PHE A 98 -19.07 -4.25 21.72
C PHE A 98 -19.08 -3.21 20.60
N ASN A 99 -18.18 -2.22 20.67
CA ASN A 99 -18.00 -1.20 19.65
C ASN A 99 -17.21 -1.71 18.44
N TYR A 100 -16.69 -2.93 18.49
CA TYR A 100 -16.08 -3.60 17.36
C TYR A 100 -17.18 -3.96 16.36
N HIS A 101 -17.57 -2.96 15.59
CA HIS A 101 -18.23 -3.19 14.34
C HIS A 101 -17.14 -3.75 13.41
N GLN A 102 -17.21 -5.05 13.09
CA GLN A 102 -16.49 -5.58 11.92
C GLN A 102 -16.80 -4.60 10.80
N ASN A 103 -15.79 -3.95 10.22
CA ASN A 103 -16.01 -3.07 9.10
C ASN A 103 -16.43 -3.98 7.92
N THR A 104 -17.70 -4.36 7.89
CA THR A 104 -18.38 -5.09 6.83
C THR A 104 -18.67 -4.16 5.66
N GLN A 105 -17.99 -3.01 5.60
CA GLN A 105 -17.56 -2.57 4.30
C GLN A 105 -16.67 -3.67 3.75
N LYS A 106 -17.25 -4.42 2.81
CA LYS A 106 -16.57 -5.16 1.75
C LYS A 106 -15.72 -4.19 0.94
N VAL A 107 -14.86 -3.39 1.58
CA VAL A 107 -13.72 -2.83 0.90
C VAL A 107 -12.95 -4.09 0.55
N PRO A 108 -12.79 -4.44 -0.75
CA PRO A 108 -11.82 -5.46 -1.09
C PRO A 108 -10.56 -5.04 -0.35
N VAL A 109 -9.81 -5.99 0.23
CA VAL A 109 -8.45 -5.69 0.68
C VAL A 109 -7.88 -4.84 -0.43
N GLN A 110 -7.75 -3.53 -0.17
CA GLN A 110 -7.17 -2.63 -1.14
C GLN A 110 -5.74 -3.09 -1.04
N HIS A 111 -5.38 -4.07 -1.86
CA HIS A 111 -4.04 -4.14 -2.34
C HIS A 111 -3.83 -2.72 -2.84
N ARG A 112 -3.04 -1.94 -2.11
CA ARG A 112 -2.86 -0.51 -2.37
C ARG A 112 -2.27 -0.28 -3.77
N HIS A 113 -1.97 -1.37 -4.46
CA HIS A 113 -1.45 -1.54 -5.80
C HIS A 113 -2.28 -2.66 -6.44
N SER A 114 -2.61 -2.59 -7.73
CA SER A 114 -3.11 -3.77 -8.45
C SER A 114 -1.97 -4.79 -8.56
N ALA A 115 -2.23 -6.10 -8.50
CA ALA A 115 -1.19 -7.11 -8.76
C ALA A 115 -0.49 -6.90 -10.12
N ASP A 116 -1.22 -6.38 -11.11
CA ASP A 116 -0.70 -6.03 -12.44
C ASP A 116 0.12 -4.72 -12.47
N ARG A 117 0.28 -4.03 -11.34
CA ARG A 117 1.07 -2.79 -11.24
C ARG A 117 1.98 -2.87 -10.03
N GLU A 118 3.26 -3.04 -10.32
CA GLU A 118 4.29 -2.90 -9.31
C GLU A 118 4.12 -1.58 -8.54
N THR A 119 4.43 -1.62 -7.25
CA THR A 119 4.47 -0.45 -6.37
C THR A 119 5.30 0.65 -7.02
N LEU A 120 4.68 1.81 -7.28
CA LEU A 120 5.34 2.95 -7.92
C LEU A 120 6.66 3.35 -7.25
N PHE A 121 6.77 3.13 -5.93
CA PHE A 121 7.98 3.36 -5.16
C PHE A 121 9.10 2.37 -5.49
N CYS A 122 8.81 1.07 -5.54
CA CYS A 122 9.82 0.03 -5.80
C CYS A 122 10.38 0.13 -7.23
N VAL A 123 9.52 0.47 -8.20
CA VAL A 123 9.92 0.75 -9.59
C VAL A 123 10.84 1.97 -9.66
N TYR A 124 10.44 3.08 -9.03
CA TYR A 124 11.25 4.29 -8.98
C TYR A 124 12.61 4.04 -8.33
N LEU A 125 12.62 3.33 -7.20
CA LEU A 125 13.85 3.02 -6.47
C LEU A 125 14.78 2.13 -7.30
N GLY A 126 14.25 1.09 -7.95
CA GLY A 126 15.01 0.22 -8.86
C GLY A 126 15.62 0.98 -10.03
N LEU A 127 14.83 1.82 -10.71
CA LEU A 127 15.30 2.68 -11.81
C LEU A 127 16.36 3.70 -11.34
N LEU A 128 16.15 4.32 -10.18
CA LEU A 128 17.09 5.29 -9.60
C LEU A 128 18.43 4.63 -9.27
N LEU A 129 18.39 3.47 -8.61
CA LEU A 129 19.59 2.70 -8.26
C LEU A 129 20.33 2.25 -9.50
N PHE A 130 19.61 1.80 -10.52
CA PHE A 130 20.20 1.44 -11.81
C PHE A 130 20.87 2.63 -12.48
N ALA A 131 20.20 3.77 -12.56
CA ALA A 131 20.76 4.99 -13.12
C ALA A 131 22.02 5.47 -12.38
N LYS A 132 22.07 5.32 -11.05
CA LYS A 132 23.19 5.77 -10.20
C LYS A 132 24.35 4.80 -10.12
N THR A 133 24.08 3.50 -10.09
CA THR A 133 25.11 2.50 -9.75
C THR A 133 25.42 1.52 -10.87
N ARG A 134 24.42 1.19 -11.72
CA ARG A 134 24.50 0.10 -12.71
C ARG A 134 24.95 -1.26 -12.14
N LYS A 135 24.84 -1.47 -10.81
CA LYS A 135 25.28 -2.70 -10.14
C LYS A 135 24.14 -3.69 -9.98
N ARG A 136 24.16 -4.76 -10.78
CA ARG A 136 23.16 -5.85 -10.72
C ARG A 136 23.03 -6.47 -9.32
N GLN A 137 24.16 -6.76 -8.68
CA GLN A 137 24.18 -7.43 -7.38
C GLN A 137 23.47 -6.62 -6.28
N LEU A 138 23.62 -5.29 -6.29
CA LEU A 138 22.99 -4.40 -5.31
C LEU A 138 21.47 -4.37 -5.49
N ILE A 139 20.99 -4.27 -6.73
CA ILE A 139 19.56 -4.24 -7.05
C ILE A 139 18.91 -5.57 -6.69
N ASN A 140 19.56 -6.70 -7.01
CA ASN A 140 19.06 -8.02 -6.66
C ASN A 140 18.98 -8.24 -5.14
N ALA A 141 19.96 -7.76 -4.36
CA ALA A 141 19.90 -7.84 -2.90
C ALA A 141 18.72 -7.04 -2.33
N LEU A 142 18.47 -5.83 -2.84
CA LEU A 142 17.34 -5.00 -2.41
C LEU A 142 15.99 -5.58 -2.84
N PHE A 143 15.93 -6.24 -4.00
CA PHE A 143 14.76 -6.99 -4.46
C PHE A 143 14.44 -8.17 -3.54
N GLN A 144 15.46 -8.93 -3.10
CA GLN A 144 15.27 -10.04 -2.14
C GLN A 144 14.67 -9.57 -0.80
N HIS A 145 14.92 -8.32 -0.40
CA HIS A 145 14.32 -7.69 0.78
C HIS A 145 12.98 -6.97 0.50
N GLY A 146 12.45 -7.06 -0.72
CA GLY A 146 11.18 -6.42 -1.11
C GLY A 146 11.24 -4.89 -1.22
N LEU A 147 12.44 -4.31 -1.29
CA LEU A 147 12.64 -2.85 -1.29
C LEU A 147 12.56 -2.24 -2.69
N CYS A 148 12.88 -3.00 -3.74
CA CYS A 148 12.76 -2.57 -5.13
C CYS A 148 12.31 -3.73 -6.03
N ILE A 149 12.17 -3.46 -7.33
CA ILE A 149 11.90 -4.46 -8.37
C ILE A 149 13.18 -5.18 -8.81
N SER A 150 13.04 -6.30 -9.52
CA SER A 150 14.19 -7.10 -9.96
C SER A 150 15.03 -6.35 -11.01
N TYR A 151 16.32 -6.68 -11.10
CA TYR A 151 17.19 -6.05 -12.09
C TYR A 151 16.70 -6.26 -13.54
N ASP A 152 16.16 -7.44 -13.84
CA ASP A 152 15.72 -7.79 -15.18
C ASP A 152 14.49 -6.95 -15.59
N GLN A 153 13.56 -6.71 -14.67
CA GLN A 153 12.42 -5.79 -14.89
C GLN A 153 12.89 -4.34 -15.07
N VAL A 154 13.88 -3.88 -14.30
CA VAL A 154 14.46 -2.54 -14.49
C VAL A 154 15.04 -2.39 -15.89
N LEU A 155 15.75 -3.42 -16.36
CA LEU A 155 16.35 -3.43 -17.69
C LEU A 155 15.30 -3.41 -18.79
N GLU A 156 14.26 -4.24 -18.66
CA GLU A 156 13.13 -4.28 -19.59
C GLU A 156 12.43 -2.92 -19.70
N ILE A 157 12.07 -2.31 -18.57
CA ILE A 157 11.43 -0.99 -18.53
C ILE A 157 12.33 0.07 -19.18
N SER A 158 13.64 0.01 -18.91
CA SER A 158 14.59 0.97 -19.50
C SER A 158 14.72 0.81 -21.03
N THR A 159 14.63 -0.43 -21.51
CA THR A 159 14.71 -0.75 -22.94
C THR A 159 13.45 -0.29 -23.66
N GLN A 160 12.27 -0.63 -23.13
CA GLN A 160 10.98 -0.19 -23.67
C GLN A 160 10.90 1.35 -23.72
N LEU A 161 11.43 2.04 -22.71
CA LEU A 161 11.49 3.50 -22.70
C LEU A 161 12.41 4.03 -23.82
N GLY A 162 13.57 3.40 -24.03
CA GLY A 162 14.49 3.74 -25.11
C GLY A 162 13.87 3.54 -26.49
N GLU A 163 13.23 2.40 -26.73
CA GLU A 163 12.53 2.08 -27.97
C GLU A 163 11.40 3.07 -28.25
N ALA A 164 10.57 3.37 -27.24
CA ALA A 164 9.49 4.36 -27.37
C ALA A 164 10.00 5.77 -27.68
N VAL A 165 11.19 6.12 -27.18
CA VAL A 165 11.85 7.38 -27.55
C VAL A 165 12.29 7.31 -29.01
N VAL A 166 12.98 6.26 -29.45
CA VAL A 166 13.42 6.12 -30.85
C VAL A 166 12.24 6.18 -31.82
N GLU A 167 11.18 5.40 -31.57
CA GLU A 167 9.97 5.38 -32.40
C GLU A 167 9.36 6.77 -32.51
N ARG A 168 9.30 7.50 -31.39
CA ARG A 168 8.76 8.86 -31.37
C ARG A 168 9.59 9.83 -32.20
N TYR A 169 10.92 9.73 -32.15
CA TYR A 169 11.81 10.58 -32.95
C TYR A 169 11.69 10.29 -34.45
N LEU A 170 11.55 9.02 -34.82
CA LEU A 170 11.28 8.62 -36.21
C LEU A 170 9.94 9.21 -36.70
N ASN A 171 8.88 9.09 -35.89
CA ASN A 171 7.56 9.65 -36.22
C ASN A 171 7.58 11.18 -36.33
N GLU A 172 8.39 11.85 -35.53
CA GLU A 172 8.52 13.32 -35.51
C GLU A 172 9.54 13.84 -36.56
N GLY A 173 10.22 12.94 -37.30
CA GLY A 173 11.22 13.30 -38.32
C GLY A 173 12.47 13.99 -37.75
N VAL A 174 12.75 13.82 -36.46
CA VAL A 174 13.86 14.45 -35.73
C VAL A 174 14.88 13.40 -35.29
N ILE A 175 16.15 13.79 -35.20
CA ILE A 175 17.25 12.88 -34.84
C ILE A 175 17.40 12.86 -33.32
N CYS A 176 17.51 11.66 -32.73
CA CYS A 176 17.80 11.49 -31.31
C CYS A 176 19.23 12.00 -31.03
N PRO A 177 19.43 12.93 -30.09
CA PRO A 177 20.77 13.35 -29.70
C PRO A 177 21.56 12.17 -29.09
N PRO A 178 22.91 12.17 -29.23
CA PRO A 178 23.79 11.16 -28.64
C PRO A 178 23.90 11.29 -27.13
#